data_AF-J9FGQ8-F1
#
_entry.id   AF-J9FGQ8-F1
#
_cell.length_a   1.000
_cell.length_b   1.000
_cell.length_c   1.000
_cell.angle_alpha   90.00
_cell.angle_beta   90.00
_cell.angle_gamma   90.00
#
_symmetry.space_group_name_H-M   'P 1'
#
loop_
_entity.id
_entity.type
_entity.pdbx_description
1 polymer ?
#
loop_
_entity_poly.entity_id
_entity_poly.type
_entity_poly.pdbx_seq_one_letter_code
_entity_poly.pdbx_strand_id
1 'polypeptide(L)'
;MRQIWEVGLKNLPTDKVKVILVPCYLEGNDGIFDLPYYNLLAANDLALYPSYYEPWGYTPLESCAFHTPCVTTDLSGFGQWVDEVLGHSGTLRDGVRVIPRSDGNYYEVAADMCETVKEILSLDSKSRTTVRNNATKLADKAQWKHFIKYYYQAYDFAIRATQKQGK
;
A
#
# COMPACT_ATOMS: atom_id res chain seq x y z
N MET A 1 -7.97 -13.92 14.82
CA MET A 1 -8.14 -15.39 14.91
C MET A 1 -9.53 -15.86 14.52
N ARG A 2 -10.61 -15.39 15.16
CA ARG A 2 -12.00 -15.82 14.88
C ARG A 2 -12.37 -15.83 13.39
N GLN A 3 -12.16 -14.70 12.69
CA GLN A 3 -12.48 -14.58 11.26
C GLN A 3 -11.72 -15.59 10.38
N ILE A 4 -10.43 -15.83 10.65
CA ILE A 4 -9.59 -16.79 9.90
C ILE A 4 -10.19 -18.20 9.98
N TRP A 5 -10.65 -18.59 11.17
CA TRP A 5 -11.26 -19.91 11.37
C TRP A 5 -12.67 -20.02 10.80
N GLU A 6 -13.47 -18.95 10.89
CA GLU A 6 -14.83 -18.89 10.33
C GLU A 6 -14.82 -19.06 8.80
N VAL A 7 -13.79 -18.56 8.11
CA VAL A 7 -13.60 -18.76 6.67
C VAL A 7 -12.87 -20.07 6.31
N GLY A 8 -12.59 -20.92 7.30
CA GLY A 8 -12.04 -22.26 7.10
C GLY A 8 -10.52 -22.33 6.90
N LEU A 9 -9.78 -21.26 7.11
CA LEU A 9 -8.31 -21.25 6.97
C LEU A 9 -7.66 -21.89 8.21
N LYS A 10 -7.32 -23.18 8.09
CA LYS A 10 -6.78 -24.01 9.19
C LYS A 10 -5.32 -24.41 9.00
N ASN A 11 -4.68 -23.98 7.91
CA ASN A 11 -3.32 -24.38 7.52
C ASN A 11 -3.13 -25.90 7.41
N LEU A 12 -4.18 -26.64 7.03
CA LEU A 12 -4.08 -28.07 6.77
C LEU A 12 -3.07 -28.34 5.65
N PRO A 13 -2.40 -29.50 5.58
CA PRO A 13 -1.44 -29.79 4.53
C PRO A 13 -1.97 -29.54 3.10
N THR A 14 -3.27 -29.79 2.88
CA THR A 14 -3.98 -29.59 1.61
C THR A 14 -4.28 -28.13 1.26
N ASP A 15 -4.21 -27.20 2.21
CA ASP A 15 -4.54 -25.79 1.97
C ASP A 15 -3.47 -25.14 1.10
N LYS A 16 -3.86 -24.53 -0.02
CA LYS A 16 -2.89 -23.84 -0.92
C LYS A 16 -2.43 -22.48 -0.39
N VAL A 17 -3.23 -21.86 0.48
CA VAL A 17 -2.91 -20.60 1.15
C VAL A 17 -2.73 -20.90 2.63
N LYS A 18 -1.60 -20.46 3.19
CA LYS A 18 -1.31 -20.55 4.62
C LYS A 18 -1.39 -19.16 5.23
N VAL A 19 -1.86 -19.08 6.47
CA VAL A 19 -1.99 -17.83 7.22
C VAL A 19 -1.19 -17.92 8.51
N ILE A 20 -0.30 -16.95 8.72
CA ILE A 20 0.45 -16.79 9.96
C ILE A 20 0.05 -15.43 10.54
N LEU A 21 -0.52 -15.43 11.75
CA LEU A 21 -0.81 -14.21 12.49
C LEU A 21 0.36 -13.93 13.43
N VAL A 22 0.96 -12.74 13.31
CA VAL A 22 2.08 -12.29 14.13
C VAL A 22 1.64 -11.09 14.94
N PRO A 23 1.22 -11.28 16.22
CA PRO A 23 0.59 -10.25 17.04
C PRO A 23 1.61 -9.41 17.83
N CYS A 24 2.75 -9.10 17.24
CA CYS A 24 3.82 -8.30 17.84
C CYS A 24 4.49 -7.43 16.77
N TYR A 25 5.22 -6.40 17.21
CA TYR A 25 6.07 -5.61 16.33
C TYR A 25 7.31 -6.41 15.92
N LEU A 26 7.73 -6.21 14.67
CA LEU A 26 8.88 -6.88 14.07
C LEU A 26 10.15 -6.08 14.36
N GLU A 27 10.64 -6.18 15.60
CA GLU A 27 11.80 -5.43 16.10
C GLU A 27 13.14 -6.15 15.85
N GLY A 28 13.12 -7.41 15.39
CA GLY A 28 14.31 -8.23 15.17
C GLY A 28 14.72 -9.10 16.36
N ASN A 29 13.89 -9.16 17.39
CA ASN A 29 14.06 -9.98 18.60
C ASN A 29 12.69 -10.49 19.12
N ASP A 30 11.73 -10.66 18.21
CA ASP A 30 10.34 -11.03 18.50
C ASP A 30 10.15 -12.53 18.82
N GLY A 31 11.17 -13.36 18.58
CA GLY A 31 11.15 -14.80 18.83
C GLY A 31 10.35 -15.62 17.81
N ILE A 32 9.78 -14.99 16.78
CA ILE A 32 9.05 -15.65 15.68
C ILE A 32 9.90 -15.62 14.42
N PHE A 33 10.24 -14.42 13.94
CA PHE A 33 11.08 -14.23 12.75
C PHE A 33 12.47 -13.74 13.09
N ASP A 34 12.64 -13.01 14.20
CA ASP A 34 13.90 -12.37 14.60
C ASP A 34 14.51 -11.54 13.46
N LEU A 35 13.63 -10.85 12.71
CA LEU A 35 14.00 -9.97 11.61
C LEU A 35 13.29 -8.62 11.76
N PRO A 36 14.01 -7.49 11.55
CA PRO A 36 13.38 -6.17 11.53
C PRO A 36 12.29 -6.07 10.46
N TYR A 37 11.26 -5.26 10.72
CA TYR A 37 10.11 -5.01 9.83
C TYR A 37 10.50 -4.84 8.35
N TYR A 38 11.48 -3.98 8.06
CA TYR A 38 11.85 -3.66 6.67
C TYR A 38 12.51 -4.84 5.93
N ASN A 39 13.17 -5.76 6.64
CA ASN A 39 13.72 -6.96 6.03
C ASN A 39 12.60 -7.91 5.58
N LEU A 40 11.58 -8.08 6.43
CA LEU A 40 10.42 -8.90 6.09
C LEU A 40 9.57 -8.23 5.01
N LEU A 41 9.37 -6.91 5.08
CA LEU A 41 8.62 -6.16 4.07
C LEU A 41 9.24 -6.33 2.67
N ALA A 42 10.57 -6.16 2.55
CA ALA A 42 11.27 -6.29 1.27
C ALA A 42 11.29 -7.74 0.73
N ALA A 43 11.17 -8.73 1.61
CA ALA A 43 11.11 -10.15 1.27
C ALA A 43 9.74 -10.59 0.73
N ASN A 44 8.68 -9.79 0.94
CA ASN A 44 7.37 -10.08 0.37
C ASN A 44 7.33 -9.80 -1.15
N ASP A 45 6.52 -10.59 -1.87
CA ASP A 45 6.22 -10.36 -3.28
C ASP A 45 5.19 -9.24 -3.48
N LEU A 46 4.21 -9.14 -2.59
CA LEU A 46 3.09 -8.20 -2.64
C LEU A 46 2.60 -7.89 -1.23
N ALA A 47 2.21 -6.65 -0.97
CA ALA A 47 1.52 -6.26 0.26
C ALA A 47 0.07 -5.82 -0.01
N LEU A 48 -0.85 -6.16 0.89
CA LEU A 48 -2.29 -5.89 0.71
C LEU A 48 -2.80 -4.97 1.83
N TYR A 49 -3.28 -3.79 1.45
CA TYR A 49 -3.80 -2.75 2.35
C TYR A 49 -5.23 -2.36 1.95
N PRO A 50 -6.25 -3.22 2.20
CA PRO A 50 -7.65 -2.97 1.84
C PRO A 50 -8.33 -1.92 2.75
N SER A 51 -7.69 -0.76 2.96
CA SER A 51 -8.12 0.28 3.88
C SER A 51 -9.49 0.84 3.52
N TYR A 52 -10.36 1.00 4.51
CA TYR A 52 -11.63 1.73 4.36
C TYR A 52 -11.49 3.18 4.83
N TYR A 53 -10.61 3.42 5.80
CA TYR A 53 -10.28 4.75 6.31
C TYR A 53 -8.78 4.86 6.53
N GLU A 54 -8.09 5.63 5.70
CA GLU A 54 -6.66 5.85 5.77
C GLU A 54 -6.33 7.24 5.20
N PRO A 55 -6.19 8.28 6.04
CA PRO A 55 -6.06 9.67 5.56
C PRO A 55 -4.88 9.91 4.62
N TRP A 56 -3.81 9.12 4.79
CA TRP A 56 -2.68 9.09 3.87
C TRP A 56 -2.42 7.65 3.44
N GLY A 57 -1.53 6.95 4.14
CA GLY A 57 -1.10 5.61 3.78
C GLY A 57 0.41 5.52 3.77
N TYR A 58 1.00 5.55 4.98
CA TYR A 58 2.44 5.39 5.13
C TYR A 58 2.88 3.96 4.83
N THR A 59 2.13 2.95 5.29
CA THR A 59 2.44 1.55 5.04
C THR A 59 2.50 1.18 3.54
N PRO A 60 1.52 1.55 2.69
CA PRO A 60 1.63 1.30 1.25
C PRO A 60 2.76 2.10 0.59
N LEU A 61 3.01 3.34 1.02
CA LEU A 61 4.15 4.12 0.52
C LEU A 61 5.51 3.49 0.90
N GLU A 62 5.66 3.05 2.15
CA GLU A 62 6.85 2.37 2.65
C GLU A 62 7.07 1.06 1.90
N SER A 63 6.04 0.25 1.71
CA SER A 63 6.09 -0.96 0.88
C SER A 63 6.73 -0.67 -0.48
N CYS A 64 6.23 0.36 -1.16
CA CYS A 64 6.74 0.75 -2.48
C CYS A 64 8.20 1.22 -2.43
N ALA A 65 8.57 2.01 -1.41
CA ALA A 65 9.95 2.48 -1.22
C ALA A 65 10.94 1.31 -0.99
N PHE A 66 10.48 0.23 -0.34
CA PHE A 66 11.24 -1.00 -0.14
C PHE A 66 11.08 -2.04 -1.27
N HIS A 67 10.72 -1.56 -2.48
CA HIS A 67 10.59 -2.38 -3.70
C HIS A 67 9.52 -3.47 -3.63
N THR A 68 8.57 -3.37 -2.70
CA THR A 68 7.46 -4.31 -2.57
C THR A 68 6.19 -3.65 -3.12
N PRO A 69 5.66 -4.10 -4.27
CA PRO A 69 4.41 -3.56 -4.80
C PRO A 69 3.28 -3.79 -3.81
N CYS A 70 2.25 -2.96 -3.88
CA CYS A 70 1.13 -3.09 -2.98
C CYS A 70 -0.23 -2.90 -3.66
N VAL A 71 -1.26 -3.36 -2.96
CA VAL A 71 -2.65 -3.07 -3.27
C VAL A 71 -3.21 -2.15 -2.20
N THR A 72 -3.83 -1.05 -2.59
CA THR A 72 -4.55 -0.12 -1.72
C THR A 72 -5.93 0.21 -2.29
N THR A 73 -6.65 1.15 -1.67
CA THR A 73 -7.99 1.56 -2.09
C THR A 73 -8.05 3.05 -2.46
N ASP A 74 -9.06 3.43 -3.22
CA ASP A 74 -9.37 4.84 -3.55
C ASP A 74 -9.91 5.66 -2.36
N LEU A 75 -10.18 5.00 -1.22
CA LEU A 75 -10.47 5.65 0.06
C LEU A 75 -9.21 5.96 0.88
N SER A 76 -8.05 5.45 0.47
CA SER A 76 -6.76 5.83 1.07
C SER A 76 -6.19 7.09 0.40
N GLY A 77 -5.64 8.02 1.17
CA GLY A 77 -5.01 9.23 0.61
C GLY A 77 -3.84 8.92 -0.34
N PHE A 78 -3.08 7.86 -0.07
CA PHE A 78 -2.01 7.37 -0.92
C PHE A 78 -2.56 6.80 -2.23
N GLY A 79 -3.66 6.05 -2.20
CA GLY A 79 -4.33 5.56 -3.41
C GLY A 79 -4.85 6.69 -4.28
N GLN A 80 -5.46 7.71 -3.68
CA GLN A 80 -5.89 8.91 -4.41
C GLN A 80 -4.70 9.65 -5.03
N TRP A 81 -3.61 9.79 -4.29
CA TRP A 81 -2.38 10.41 -4.78
C TRP A 81 -1.73 9.60 -5.93
N VAL A 82 -1.73 8.26 -5.84
CA VAL A 82 -1.26 7.37 -6.91
C VAL A 82 -2.04 7.62 -8.19
N ASP A 83 -3.38 7.62 -8.09
CA ASP A 83 -4.25 7.82 -9.25
C ASP A 83 -4.06 9.21 -9.87
N GLU A 84 -3.88 10.25 -9.05
CA GLU A 84 -3.56 11.60 -9.52
C GLU A 84 -2.21 11.65 -10.26
N VAL A 85 -1.17 11.02 -9.71
CA VAL A 85 0.17 10.99 -10.29
C VAL A 85 0.23 10.21 -11.61
N LEU A 86 -0.57 9.14 -11.73
CA LEU A 86 -0.65 8.31 -12.93
C LEU A 86 -1.62 8.90 -13.98
N GLY A 87 -2.62 9.67 -13.55
CA GLY A 87 -3.71 10.15 -14.41
C GLY A 87 -4.73 9.06 -14.77
N HIS A 88 -4.66 7.90 -14.12
CA HIS A 88 -5.59 6.78 -14.23
C HIS A 88 -5.53 5.94 -12.95
N SER A 89 -6.50 5.04 -12.77
CA SER A 89 -6.50 4.15 -11.61
C SER A 89 -5.28 3.21 -11.65
N GLY A 90 -4.53 3.17 -10.56
CA GLY A 90 -3.29 2.41 -10.46
C GLY A 90 -3.50 0.91 -10.68
N THR A 91 -2.66 0.29 -11.51
CA THR A 91 -2.66 -1.16 -11.76
C THR A 91 -1.44 -1.81 -11.13
N LEU A 92 -1.44 -3.14 -11.02
CA LEU A 92 -0.26 -3.87 -10.52
C LEU A 92 1.00 -3.56 -11.35
N ARG A 93 0.85 -3.30 -12.66
CA ARG A 93 1.98 -2.97 -13.54
C ARG A 93 2.62 -1.63 -13.21
N ASP A 94 1.87 -0.71 -12.62
CA ASP A 94 2.36 0.59 -12.16
C ASP A 94 3.10 0.49 -10.82
N GLY A 95 3.06 -0.69 -10.17
CA GLY A 95 3.64 -0.95 -8.85
C GLY A 95 2.64 -0.80 -7.71
N VAL A 96 1.52 -0.11 -7.94
CA VAL A 96 0.44 0.05 -6.95
C VAL A 96 -0.90 -0.19 -7.62
N ARG A 97 -1.60 -1.24 -7.19
CA ARG A 97 -3.00 -1.47 -7.58
C ARG A 97 -3.92 -0.67 -6.66
N VAL A 98 -4.75 0.20 -7.22
CA VAL A 98 -5.78 0.94 -6.48
C VAL A 98 -7.14 0.31 -6.78
N ILE A 99 -7.85 -0.13 -5.75
CA ILE A 99 -9.17 -0.78 -5.88
C ILE A 99 -10.27 0.18 -5.45
N PRO A 100 -11.34 0.37 -6.25
CA PRO A 100 -12.50 1.14 -5.83
C PRO A 100 -13.19 0.53 -4.60
N ARG A 101 -13.47 1.34 -3.58
CA ARG A 101 -14.09 0.89 -2.33
C ARG A 101 -15.25 1.78 -1.91
N SER A 102 -16.31 1.14 -1.44
CA SER A 102 -17.50 1.79 -0.88
C SER A 102 -18.08 0.94 0.25
N ASP A 103 -19.20 1.40 0.80
CA ASP A 103 -19.91 0.71 1.89
C ASP A 103 -20.54 -0.61 1.43
N GLY A 104 -20.83 -0.72 0.13
CA GLY A 104 -21.63 -1.80 -0.45
C GLY A 104 -20.85 -2.85 -1.23
N ASN A 105 -19.54 -2.68 -1.44
CA ASN A 105 -18.79 -3.48 -2.43
C ASN A 105 -17.74 -4.44 -1.81
N TYR A 106 -18.02 -4.95 -0.61
CA TYR A 106 -17.08 -5.81 0.13
C TYR A 106 -16.58 -7.00 -0.71
N TYR A 107 -17.48 -7.70 -1.40
CA TYR A 107 -17.14 -8.91 -2.15
C TYR A 107 -16.35 -8.60 -3.41
N GLU A 108 -16.63 -7.47 -4.07
CA GLU A 108 -15.92 -6.97 -5.23
C GLU A 108 -14.47 -6.62 -4.85
N VAL A 109 -14.27 -5.91 -3.74
CA VAL A 109 -12.92 -5.61 -3.23
C VAL A 109 -12.16 -6.89 -2.90
N ALA A 110 -12.80 -7.87 -2.28
CA ALA A 110 -12.18 -9.16 -1.99
C ALA A 110 -11.81 -9.94 -3.27
N ALA A 111 -12.67 -9.89 -4.30
CA ALA A 111 -12.41 -10.50 -5.60
C ALA A 111 -11.23 -9.84 -6.30
N ASP A 112 -11.18 -8.51 -6.34
CA ASP A 112 -10.08 -7.76 -6.97
C ASP A 112 -8.74 -8.00 -6.26
N MET A 113 -8.74 -8.12 -4.93
CA MET A 113 -7.56 -8.52 -4.15
C MET A 113 -7.08 -9.92 -4.55
N CYS A 114 -8.00 -10.88 -4.66
CA CYS A 114 -7.69 -12.25 -5.08
C CYS A 114 -7.10 -12.29 -6.50
N GLU A 115 -7.72 -11.57 -7.45
CA GLU A 115 -7.22 -11.50 -8.82
C GLU A 115 -5.85 -10.83 -8.90
N THR A 116 -5.58 -9.81 -8.09
CA THR A 116 -4.25 -9.18 -8.05
C THR A 116 -3.18 -10.13 -7.51
N VAL A 117 -3.50 -10.94 -6.49
CA VAL A 117 -2.60 -12.00 -5.98
C VAL A 117 -2.35 -13.04 -7.07
N LYS A 118 -3.38 -13.47 -7.80
CA LYS A 118 -3.22 -14.40 -8.93
C LYS A 118 -2.37 -13.80 -10.05
N GLU A 119 -2.57 -12.52 -10.36
CA GLU A 119 -1.80 -11.80 -11.38
C GLU A 119 -0.31 -11.85 -11.03
N ILE A 120 0.10 -11.42 -9.82
CA ILE A 120 1.52 -11.40 -9.45
C ILE A 120 2.16 -12.79 -9.43
N LEU A 121 1.41 -13.82 -8.99
CA LEU A 121 1.86 -15.22 -9.00
C LEU A 121 2.06 -15.76 -10.42
N SER A 122 1.34 -15.21 -11.41
CA SER A 122 1.44 -15.61 -12.81
C SER A 122 2.60 -14.94 -13.58
N LEU A 123 3.16 -13.85 -13.03
CA LEU A 123 4.24 -13.12 -13.68
C LEU A 123 5.56 -13.90 -13.67
N ASP A 124 6.30 -13.80 -14.76
CA ASP A 124 7.69 -14.24 -14.81
C ASP A 124 8.60 -13.33 -13.95
N SER A 125 9.84 -13.79 -13.71
CA SER A 125 10.80 -13.06 -12.86
C SER A 125 11.14 -11.65 -13.36
N LYS A 126 11.20 -11.44 -14.67
CA LYS A 126 11.53 -10.13 -15.28
C LYS A 126 10.34 -9.18 -15.13
N SER A 127 9.14 -9.67 -15.35
CA SER A 127 7.89 -8.95 -15.16
C SER A 127 7.70 -8.56 -13.68
N ARG A 128 7.95 -9.48 -12.73
CA ARG A 128 7.96 -9.15 -11.29
C ARG A 128 8.97 -8.06 -10.94
N THR A 129 10.20 -8.18 -11.45
CA THR A 129 11.24 -7.15 -11.22
C THR A 129 10.80 -5.78 -11.76
N THR A 130 10.12 -5.76 -12.90
CA THR A 130 9.61 -4.51 -13.50
C THR A 130 8.56 -3.86 -12.61
N VAL A 131 7.61 -4.64 -12.08
CA VAL A 131 6.60 -4.17 -11.13
C VAL A 131 7.25 -3.60 -9.85
N ARG A 132 8.22 -4.30 -9.26
CA ARG A 132 8.98 -3.84 -8.08
C ARG A 132 9.70 -2.50 -8.33
N ASN A 133 10.31 -2.37 -9.49
CA ASN A 133 10.99 -1.13 -9.89
C ASN A 133 10.01 0.03 -10.09
N ASN A 134 8.82 -0.25 -10.64
CA ASN A 134 7.78 0.76 -10.83
C ASN A 134 7.23 1.24 -9.48
N ALA A 135 7.02 0.34 -8.52
CA ALA A 135 6.64 0.70 -7.15
C ALA A 135 7.65 1.69 -6.52
N THR A 136 8.95 1.39 -6.65
CA THR A 136 10.03 2.26 -6.13
C THR A 136 10.04 3.63 -6.81
N LYS A 137 9.93 3.67 -8.15
CA LYS A 137 9.86 4.92 -8.92
C LYS A 137 8.65 5.77 -8.54
N LEU A 138 7.53 5.12 -8.19
CA LEU A 138 6.35 5.83 -7.72
C LEU A 138 6.61 6.42 -6.34
N ALA A 139 7.13 5.63 -5.39
CA ALA A 139 7.47 6.11 -4.05
C ALA A 139 8.47 7.28 -4.05
N ASP A 140 9.42 7.29 -4.98
CA ASP A 140 10.37 8.40 -5.14
C ASP A 140 9.69 9.75 -5.39
N LYS A 141 8.52 9.77 -6.04
CA LYS A 141 7.74 10.99 -6.29
C LYS A 141 7.09 11.53 -5.01
N ALA A 142 6.95 10.71 -3.96
CA ALA A 142 6.40 11.11 -2.67
C ALA A 142 7.45 11.62 -1.67
N GLN A 143 8.73 11.71 -2.07
CA GLN A 143 9.77 12.25 -1.20
C GLN A 143 9.50 13.71 -0.82
N TRP A 144 9.86 14.09 0.41
CA TRP A 144 9.67 15.45 0.95
C TRP A 144 10.18 16.57 0.06
N LYS A 145 11.27 16.36 -0.69
CA LYS A 145 11.81 17.33 -1.65
C LYS A 145 10.80 17.77 -2.71
N HIS A 146 9.79 16.93 -3.02
CA HIS A 146 8.72 17.23 -3.95
C HIS A 146 7.49 17.85 -3.27
N PHE A 147 7.23 17.50 -2.01
CA PHE A 147 6.02 17.90 -1.28
C PHE A 147 6.18 19.20 -0.50
N ILE A 148 7.40 19.55 -0.10
CA ILE A 148 7.67 20.75 0.71
C ILE A 148 7.15 22.04 0.07
N LYS A 149 7.06 22.09 -1.27
CA LYS A 149 6.49 23.22 -2.02
C LYS A 149 5.06 23.56 -1.58
N TYR A 150 4.24 22.57 -1.23
CA TYR A 150 2.85 22.78 -0.81
C TYR A 150 2.78 23.42 0.59
N TYR A 151 3.75 23.12 1.46
CA TYR A 151 3.89 23.80 2.74
C TYR A 151 4.25 25.27 2.54
N TYR A 152 5.21 25.58 1.66
CA TYR A 152 5.55 26.98 1.36
C TYR A 152 4.37 27.76 0.77
N GLN A 153 3.56 27.14 -0.09
CA GLN A 153 2.33 27.73 -0.60
C GLN A 153 1.31 28.00 0.51
N ALA A 154 1.13 27.07 1.45
CA ALA A 154 0.25 27.26 2.60
C ALA A 154 0.73 28.41 3.51
N TYR A 155 2.03 28.52 3.76
CA TYR A 155 2.60 29.64 4.52
C TYR A 155 2.41 30.98 3.80
N ASP A 156 2.71 31.06 2.51
CA ASP A 156 2.50 32.27 1.71
C ASP A 156 1.02 32.69 1.70
N PHE A 157 0.11 31.74 1.55
CA PHE A 157 -1.33 31.98 1.65
C PHE A 157 -1.72 32.58 3.01
N ALA A 158 -1.25 32.00 4.11
CA ALA A 158 -1.56 32.48 5.46
C ALA A 158 -1.01 33.89 5.72
N ILE A 159 0.23 34.18 5.30
CA ILE A 159 0.85 35.51 5.45
C ILE A 159 0.09 36.56 4.64
N ARG A 160 -0.32 36.26 3.41
CA ARG A 160 -1.10 37.20 2.60
C ARG A 160 -2.50 37.45 3.18
N ALA A 161 -3.12 36.45 3.80
CA ALA A 161 -4.43 36.60 4.42
C ALA A 161 -4.39 37.57 5.61
N THR A 162 -3.36 37.50 6.46
CA THR A 162 -3.20 38.42 7.61
C THR A 162 -2.89 39.85 7.16
N GLN A 163 -2.03 40.03 6.15
CA GLN A 163 -1.71 41.35 5.60
C GLN A 163 -2.92 42.07 4.98
N LYS A 164 -3.90 41.32 4.47
CA LYS A 164 -5.16 41.88 3.95
C LYS A 164 -6.14 42.30 5.05
N GLN A 165 -6.08 41.67 6.22
CA GLN A 165 -6.97 42.00 7.36
C GLN A 165 -6.46 43.18 8.19
N GLY A 166 -5.18 43.52 8.08
CA GLY A 166 -4.57 44.68 8.76
C GLY A 166 -4.66 46.01 7.99
N LYS A 167 -5.40 46.04 6.87
CA LYS A 167 -5.76 47.25 6.12
C LYS A 167 -7.27 47.44 6.19
#